data_AF-A0A966PXI5-F1
#
_entry.id   AF-A0A966PXI5-F1
#
_cell.length_a   1.000
_cell.length_b   1.000
_cell.length_c   1.000
_cell.angle_alpha   90.00
_cell.angle_beta   90.00
_cell.angle_gamma   90.00
#
_symmetry.space_group_name_H-M   'P 1'
#
loop_
_entity.id
_entity.type
_entity.pdbx_description
1 polymer ?
#
loop_
_entity_poly.entity_id
_entity_poly.type
_entity_poly.pdbx_seq_one_letter_code
_entity_poly.pdbx_strand_id
1 'polypeptide(L)' 'MSKLEIFRINENGAGWVDFNQATTSELLDVELGLITNQIKMNCFKCHVEIPRGNVCVNHKDVKGGIYLD' A
#
# COMPACT_ATOMS: atom_id res chain seq x y z
N MET A 1 -13.93 -3.78 -8.82
CA MET A 1 -13.67 -2.52 -8.11
C MET A 1 -12.71 -2.82 -6.98
N SER A 2 -11.52 -2.21 -7.00
CA SER A 2 -10.55 -2.34 -5.91
C SER A 2 -11.08 -1.60 -4.68
N LYS A 3 -11.02 -2.24 -3.50
CA LYS A 3 -11.30 -1.59 -2.21
C LYS A 3 -9.97 -1.24 -1.57
N LEU A 4 -9.78 0.02 -1.21
CA LEU A 4 -8.63 0.46 -0.42
C LEU A 4 -9.04 0.44 1.04
N GLU A 5 -8.20 -0.15 1.89
CA GLU A 5 -8.45 -0.27 3.33
C GLU A 5 -7.23 0.22 4.10
N ILE A 6 -7.47 0.84 5.26
CA ILE A 6 -6.42 1.25 6.20
C ILE A 6 -6.47 0.28 7.39
N PHE A 7 -5.32 -0.22 7.81
CA PHE A 7 -5.21 -0.91 9.09
C PHE A 7 -4.98 0.12 10.19
N ARG A 8 -6.02 0.43 10.97
CA ARG A 8 -5.99 1.43 12.05
C ARG A 8 -5.65 0.75 13.36
N ILE A 9 -4.73 1.34 14.13
CA ILE A 9 -4.42 0.95 15.51
C ILE A 9 -4.60 2.20 16.38
N ASN A 10 -5.46 2.14 17.38
CA ASN A 10 -5.70 3.22 18.33
C ASN A 10 -6.09 2.67 19.72
N GLU A 11 -6.51 3.57 20.62
CA GLU A 11 -6.90 3.23 22.00
C GLU A 11 -8.07 2.23 22.09
N ASN A 12 -8.89 2.13 21.04
CA ASN A 12 -10.03 1.20 20.97
C ASN A 12 -9.66 -0.16 20.33
N GLY A 13 -8.40 -0.37 19.95
CA GLY A 13 -7.90 -1.61 19.37
C GLY A 13 -7.36 -1.46 17.95
N ALA A 14 -7.32 -2.57 17.21
CA ALA A 14 -6.80 -2.63 15.84
C ALA A 14 -7.81 -3.25 14.88
N GLY A 15 -7.93 -2.71 13.67
CA GLY A 15 -8.86 -3.22 12.66
C GLY A 15 -8.71 -2.57 11.28
N TRP A 16 -9.27 -3.25 10.28
CA TRP A 16 -9.39 -2.72 8.92
C TRP A 16 -10.58 -1.76 8.83
N VAL A 17 -10.34 -0.58 8.26
CA VAL A 17 -11.37 0.40 7.96
C VAL A 17 -11.35 0.74 6.47
N ASP A 18 -12.52 0.98 5.89
CA ASP A 18 -12.61 1.44 4.50
C ASP A 18 -11.89 2.78 4.39
N PHE A 19 -11.08 2.98 3.35
CA PHE A 19 -10.32 4.22 3.15
C PHE A 19 -11.23 5.45 3.07
N ASN A 20 -12.48 5.30 2.62
CA ASN A 20 -13.47 6.39 2.61
C ASN A 20 -13.92 6.80 4.03
N GLN A 21 -13.59 6.02 5.06
CA GLN A 21 -13.82 6.30 6.47
C GLN A 21 -12.54 6.78 7.19
N ALA A 22 -11.48 7.07 6.44
CA ALA A 22 -10.28 7.69 6.98
C ALA A 22 -10.59 9.09 7.50
N THR A 23 -10.02 9.45 8.65
CA THR A 23 -10.05 10.81 9.18
C THR A 23 -9.16 11.72 8.34
N THR A 24 -9.40 13.04 8.39
CA THR A 24 -8.56 14.02 7.69
C THR A 24 -7.08 13.91 8.08
N SER A 25 -6.77 13.59 9.34
CA SER A 25 -5.39 13.40 9.80
C SER A 25 -4.73 12.20 9.13
N GLU A 26 -5.43 11.06 9.07
CA GLU A 26 -4.89 9.85 8.43
C GLU A 26 -4.66 10.05 6.93
N LEU A 27 -5.56 10.79 6.26
CA LEU A 27 -5.38 11.15 4.85
C LEU A 27 -4.15 12.04 4.65
N LEU A 28 -3.93 13.01 5.53
CA LEU A 28 -2.75 13.88 5.51
C LEU A 28 -1.46 13.08 5.77
N ASP A 29 -1.48 12.14 6.71
CA ASP A 29 -0.33 11.27 7.01
C ASP A 29 0.03 10.39 5.79
N VAL A 30 -0.97 9.86 5.09
CA VAL A 30 -0.76 9.10 3.85
C VAL A 30 -0.18 10.00 2.76
N GLU A 31 -0.73 11.20 2.56
CA GLU A 31 -0.22 12.16 1.57
C GLU A 31 1.23 12.57 1.86
N LEU A 32 1.53 12.93 3.11
CA LEU A 32 2.89 13.23 3.59
C LEU A 32 3.82 12.03 3.37
N GLY A 33 3.36 10.81 3.69
CA GLY A 33 4.13 9.60 3.50
C GLY A 33 4.48 9.33 2.03
N LEU A 34 3.56 9.63 1.11
CA LEU A 34 3.77 9.52 -0.34
C LEU A 34 4.78 10.57 -0.84
N ILE A 35 4.64 11.85 -0.47
CA ILE A 35 5.52 12.92 -0.97
C ILE A 35 6.91 12.90 -0.34
N THR A 36 7.05 12.36 0.87
CA THR A 36 8.33 12.24 1.59
C THR A 36 9.02 10.88 1.41
N ASN A 37 8.49 10.01 0.52
CA ASN A 37 9.01 8.66 0.25
C ASN A 37 9.10 7.75 1.49
N GLN A 38 8.26 7.97 2.49
CA GLN A 38 8.13 7.07 3.65
C GLN A 38 7.22 5.87 3.35
N ILE A 39 6.34 5.99 2.36
CA ILE A 39 5.55 4.89 1.84
C ILE A 39 6.28 4.28 0.64
N LYS A 40 6.51 2.97 0.71
CA LYS A 40 7.19 2.19 -0.33
C LYS A 40 6.23 1.19 -0.96
N MET A 41 6.30 1.04 -2.28
CA MET A 41 5.66 -0.07 -2.96
C MET A 41 6.53 -1.30 -2.85
N ASN A 42 5.95 -2.42 -2.44
CA ASN A 42 6.65 -3.69 -2.28
C ASN A 42 6.10 -4.73 -3.24
N CYS A 43 6.97 -5.62 -3.72
CA CYS A 43 6.57 -6.77 -4.51
C CYS A 43 5.60 -7.64 -3.71
N PHE A 44 4.43 -7.92 -4.26
CA PHE A 44 3.40 -8.77 -3.67
C PHE A 44 3.91 -10.15 -3.22
N LYS A 45 4.94 -10.70 -3.89
CA LYS A 45 5.43 -12.06 -3.62
C LYS A 45 6.56 -12.13 -2.59
N CYS A 46 7.49 -11.17 -2.59
CA CYS A 46 8.72 -11.24 -1.79
C CYS A 46 9.00 -9.99 -0.97
N HIS A 47 8.11 -9.00 -1.02
CA HIS A 47 8.15 -7.76 -0.26
C HIS A 47 9.41 -6.90 -0.46
N VAL A 48 10.22 -7.16 -1.50
CA VAL A 48 11.27 -6.22 -1.92
C VAL A 48 10.64 -4.94 -2.45
N GLU A 49 11.25 -3.79 -2.14
CA GLU A 49 10.84 -2.49 -2.68
C GLU A 49 10.87 -2.52 -4.22
N ILE A 50 9.84 -1.98 -4.85
CA ILE A 50 9.70 -1.86 -6.31
C ILE A 50 9.33 -0.42 -6.69
N PRO A 51 9.82 0.09 -7.83
CA PRO A 51 9.53 1.46 -8.25
C PRO A 51 8.09 1.64 -8.76
N ARG A 52 7.50 0.61 -9.37
CA ARG A 52 6.13 0.60 -9.92
C ARG A 52 5.66 -0.84 -10.20
N GLY A 53 4.36 -1.00 -10.44
CA GLY A 53 3.73 -2.31 -10.63
C GLY A 53 3.33 -2.99 -9.31
N ASN A 54 3.17 -4.31 -9.33
CA ASN A 54 2.87 -5.11 -8.13
C ASN A 54 3.84 -6.29 -7.91
N VAL A 55 4.77 -6.54 -8.85
CA VAL A 55 5.78 -7.60 -8.75
C VAL A 55 7.15 -7.08 -9.17
N CYS A 56 8.21 -7.67 -8.61
CA CYS A 56 9.59 -7.40 -9.03
C CYS A 56 9.97 -8.23 -10.27
N VAL A 57 11.14 -7.93 -10.87
CA VAL A 57 11.65 -8.62 -12.07
C VAL A 57 11.75 -10.14 -11.92
N ASN A 58 12.05 -10.62 -10.71
CA ASN A 58 12.14 -12.06 -10.39
C ASN A 58 10.79 -12.75 -10.26
N HIS A 59 9.70 -11.99 -10.17
CA HIS A 59 8.34 -12.48 -9.98
C HIS A 59 7.38 -12.01 -11.09
N LYS A 60 7.91 -11.63 -12.25
CA LYS A 60 7.13 -11.22 -13.43
C LYS A 60 6.14 -12.28 -13.92
N ASP A 61 6.43 -13.56 -13.65
CA ASP A 61 5.63 -14.70 -14.11
C ASP A 61 4.52 -15.11 -13.12
N VAL A 62 4.33 -14.37 -12.03
CA VAL A 62 3.22 -14.61 -11.09
C VAL A 62 1.89 -14.30 -11.78
N LYS A 63 0.90 -15.19 -11.66
CA LYS A 63 -0.44 -14.96 -12.20
C LYS A 63 -1.04 -13.67 -11.61
N GLY A 64 -1.40 -12.72 -12.48
CA GLY A 64 -1.88 -11.39 -12.08
C GLY A 64 -0.76 -10.39 -11.75
N GLY A 65 0.49 -10.74 -12.04
CA GLY A 65 1.64 -9.85 -11.95
C GLY A 65 1.60 -8.77 -13.02
N ILE A 66 1.90 -7.55 -12.61
CA ILE A 66 2.06 -6.34 -13.40
C ILE A 66 3.46 -5.84 -13.08
N TYR A 67 4.40 -6.13 -13.98
CA TYR A 67 5.74 -5.58 -13.92
C TYR A 67 5.80 -4.32 -14.78
N LEU A 68 6.26 -3.22 -14.19
CA LEU A 68 6.50 -1.96 -14.86
C LEU A 68 7.97 -1.58 -14.59
N ASP A 69 8.70 -1.29 -15.65
CA ASP A 69 10.17 -1.27 -15.73
C ASP A 69 10.87 -0.06 -15.11
#